data_AF-A0A2E3C9E6-F1
#
_entry.id   AF-A0A2E3C9E6-F1
#
_cell.length_a   1.000
_cell.length_b   1.000
_cell.length_c   1.000
_cell.angle_alpha   90.00
_cell.angle_beta   90.00
_cell.angle_gamma   90.00
#
_symmetry.space_group_name_H-M   'P 1'
#
loop_
_entity.id
_entity.type
_entity.pdbx_description
1 polymer ?
#
loop_
_entity_poly.entity_id
_entity_poly.type
_entity_poly.pdbx_seq_one_letter_code
_entity_poly.pdbx_strand_id
1 'polypeptide(L)'
;MSSIYKKGRDGYYYYQRYVYNPKTGKKDKRVFHSLGTKDFDIACLKKDKYDQDYLRPSGYTKKGKVTYSRLFYILIPITLLFFYEHLKTQKSNQSSIMEEKPIYNAKPKILSSNNSKIKVVIDKPEVSSNQDNSKDSNKIIIATNEVNKSIIQKKSIPKYKIERIIELSETFKQAKIFVTVNSKADNSSLKLLCDEIKKKNSQFSNIIICLYDNSKMGKKLANGDKYNVNNQEKQEAWIGMYTYNPVEGAYFDDNPGGYLGAY
;
A
#
# COMPACT_ATOMS: atom_id res chain seq x y z
N MET A 1 -1.68 2.53 -3.85
CA MET A 1 -2.71 2.32 -4.89
C MET A 1 -3.58 1.17 -4.45
N SER A 2 -4.88 1.40 -4.45
CA SER A 2 -5.93 0.48 -4.01
C SER A 2 -7.03 0.42 -5.07
N SER A 3 -7.73 -0.69 -5.14
CA SER A 3 -8.88 -0.86 -6.00
C SER A 3 -9.92 -1.76 -5.34
N ILE A 4 -11.12 -1.73 -5.91
CA ILE A 4 -12.18 -2.68 -5.57
C ILE A 4 -12.52 -3.51 -6.79
N TYR A 5 -12.92 -4.75 -6.58
CA TYR A 5 -13.37 -5.64 -7.64
C TYR A 5 -14.55 -6.49 -7.15
N LYS A 6 -15.43 -6.86 -8.07
CA LYS A 6 -16.59 -7.71 -7.77
C LYS A 6 -16.19 -9.17 -7.98
N LYS A 7 -16.46 -10.03 -7.00
CA LYS A 7 -16.17 -11.46 -7.11
C LYS A 7 -17.38 -12.19 -7.72
N GLY A 8 -17.14 -12.96 -8.78
CA GLY A 8 -18.23 -13.56 -9.57
C GLY A 8 -19.11 -14.55 -8.79
N ARG A 9 -18.53 -15.32 -7.87
CA ARG A 9 -19.25 -16.39 -7.14
C ARG A 9 -20.32 -15.87 -6.16
N ASP A 10 -20.04 -14.77 -5.47
CA ASP A 10 -20.88 -14.25 -4.38
C ASP A 10 -21.48 -12.86 -4.68
N GLY A 11 -20.96 -12.19 -5.72
CA GLY A 11 -21.38 -10.87 -6.16
C GLY A 11 -20.94 -9.74 -5.23
N TYR A 12 -20.14 -10.02 -4.21
CA TYR A 12 -19.66 -9.03 -3.26
C TYR A 12 -18.42 -8.31 -3.79
N TYR A 13 -18.26 -7.06 -3.38
CA TYR A 13 -17.07 -6.29 -3.63
C TYR A 13 -15.97 -6.60 -2.62
N TYR A 14 -14.74 -6.64 -3.13
CA TYR A 14 -13.53 -6.85 -2.36
C TYR A 14 -12.58 -5.69 -2.61
N TYR A 15 -11.93 -5.24 -1.54
CA TYR A 15 -10.86 -4.27 -1.55
C TYR A 15 -9.53 -4.98 -1.72
N GLN A 16 -8.66 -4.42 -2.54
CA GLN A 16 -7.27 -4.83 -2.67
C GLN A 16 -6.33 -3.63 -2.64
N ARG A 17 -5.18 -3.78 -1.98
CA ARG A 17 -4.11 -2.76 -1.97
C ARG A 17 -2.75 -3.43 -1.88
N TYR A 18 -1.77 -2.78 -2.51
CA TYR A 18 -0.36 -3.04 -2.26
C TYR A 18 0.19 -2.13 -1.18
N VAL A 19 0.90 -2.71 -0.22
CA VAL A 19 1.59 -2.01 0.86
C VAL A 19 3.03 -1.75 0.44
N TYR A 20 3.47 -0.51 0.63
CA TYR A 20 4.85 -0.10 0.35
C TYR A 20 5.75 -0.50 1.51
N ASN A 21 6.88 -1.14 1.20
CA ASN A 21 7.92 -1.45 2.16
C ASN A 21 9.06 -0.42 2.05
N PRO A 22 9.28 0.40 3.10
CA PRO A 22 10.30 1.44 3.06
C PRO A 22 11.73 0.89 3.04
N LYS A 23 11.95 -0.35 3.49
CA LYS A 23 13.29 -0.98 3.50
C LYS A 23 13.72 -1.44 2.11
N THR A 24 12.79 -2.04 1.35
CA THR A 24 13.07 -2.57 0.00
C THR A 24 12.78 -1.55 -1.10
N GLY A 25 12.09 -0.45 -0.77
CA GLY A 25 11.61 0.53 -1.75
C GLY A 25 10.54 -0.01 -2.69
N LYS A 26 10.02 -1.22 -2.44
CA LYS A 26 9.07 -1.93 -3.30
C LYS A 26 7.73 -2.12 -2.60
N LYS A 27 6.71 -2.38 -3.40
CA LYS A 27 5.41 -2.89 -2.94
C LYS A 27 5.48 -4.41 -2.91
N ASP A 28 5.81 -4.99 -1.76
CA ASP A 28 6.04 -6.43 -1.62
C ASP A 28 4.84 -7.20 -1.06
N LYS A 29 3.90 -6.52 -0.39
CA LYS A 29 2.73 -7.15 0.24
C LYS A 29 1.42 -6.70 -0.39
N ARG A 30 0.58 -7.66 -0.73
CA ARG A 30 -0.82 -7.44 -1.16
C ARG A 30 -1.78 -7.77 -0.02
N VAL A 31 -2.77 -6.91 0.21
CA VAL A 31 -3.80 -7.11 1.23
C VAL A 31 -5.18 -7.10 0.58
N PHE A 32 -6.06 -7.96 1.08
CA PHE A 32 -7.43 -8.13 0.62
C PHE A 32 -8.41 -7.99 1.79
N HIS A 33 -9.50 -7.26 1.57
CA HIS A 33 -10.62 -7.17 2.52
C HIS A 33 -11.94 -7.40 1.80
N SER A 34 -12.83 -8.19 2.40
CA SER A 34 -14.22 -8.22 1.95
C SER A 34 -14.89 -6.91 2.34
N LEU A 35 -15.55 -6.24 1.39
CA LEU A 35 -16.34 -5.04 1.69
C LEU A 35 -17.75 -5.39 2.19
N GLY A 36 -18.17 -6.65 2.07
CA GLY A 36 -19.47 -7.11 2.57
C GLY A 36 -20.66 -6.35 1.97
N THR A 37 -20.50 -5.81 0.76
CA THR A 37 -21.59 -5.17 0.00
C THR A 37 -21.56 -5.62 -1.46
N LYS A 38 -22.74 -5.71 -2.08
CA LYS A 38 -22.90 -5.92 -3.53
C LYS A 38 -23.17 -4.62 -4.28
N ASP A 39 -23.40 -3.54 -3.55
CA ASP A 39 -23.64 -2.19 -4.06
C ASP A 39 -22.29 -1.49 -4.31
N PHE A 40 -22.14 -0.89 -5.49
CA PHE A 40 -20.91 -0.24 -5.92
C PHE A 40 -20.61 1.04 -5.14
N ASP A 41 -21.62 1.87 -4.89
CA ASP A 41 -21.45 3.16 -4.22
C ASP A 41 -21.04 2.94 -2.76
N ILE A 42 -21.68 1.98 -2.09
CA ILE A 42 -21.28 1.54 -0.74
C ILE A 42 -19.86 0.95 -0.75
N ALA A 43 -19.47 0.24 -1.80
CA ALA A 43 -18.13 -0.32 -1.93
C ALA A 43 -17.06 0.76 -2.08
N CYS A 44 -17.32 1.80 -2.88
CA CYS A 44 -16.45 2.97 -3.01
C CYS A 44 -16.26 3.68 -1.68
N LEU A 45 -17.35 3.96 -0.94
CA LEU A 45 -17.26 4.58 0.38
C LEU A 45 -16.41 3.76 1.36
N LYS A 46 -16.58 2.43 1.36
CA LYS A 46 -15.78 1.54 2.21
C LYS A 46 -14.31 1.49 1.76
N LYS A 47 -14.03 1.53 0.46
CA LYS A 47 -12.67 1.61 -0.08
C LYS A 47 -11.93 2.82 0.46
N ASP A 48 -12.56 4.00 0.41
CA ASP A 48 -11.95 5.25 0.87
C ASP A 48 -11.61 5.19 2.36
N LYS A 49 -12.51 4.59 3.16
CA LYS A 49 -12.25 4.31 4.58
C LYS A 49 -11.02 3.41 4.79
N TYR A 50 -10.92 2.30 4.07
CA TYR A 50 -9.75 1.43 4.15
C TYR A 50 -8.47 2.15 3.71
N ASP A 51 -8.55 2.99 2.67
CA ASP A 51 -7.40 3.75 2.22
C ASP A 51 -6.89 4.73 3.28
N GLN A 52 -7.78 5.42 3.98
CA GLN A 52 -7.40 6.25 5.13
C GLN A 52 -6.77 5.40 6.24
N ASP A 53 -7.35 4.24 6.55
CA ASP A 53 -6.83 3.34 7.59
C ASP A 53 -5.38 2.90 7.30
N TYR A 54 -5.05 2.64 6.04
CA TYR A 54 -3.71 2.26 5.59
C TYR A 54 -2.72 3.42 5.46
N LEU A 55 -3.20 4.66 5.38
CA LEU A 55 -2.35 5.86 5.41
C LEU A 55 -1.96 6.25 6.83
N ARG A 56 -2.70 5.78 7.85
CA ARG A 56 -2.34 6.03 9.24
C ARG A 56 -1.07 5.25 9.59
N PRO A 57 -0.03 5.90 10.15
CA PRO A 57 1.18 5.20 10.58
C PRO A 57 0.81 4.09 11.58
N SER A 58 1.49 2.95 11.47
CA SER A 58 1.26 1.72 12.25
C SER A 58 1.67 1.84 13.72
N GLY A 59 1.22 2.90 14.38
CA GLY A 59 1.36 3.19 15.82
C GLY A 59 0.11 3.84 16.43
N TYR A 60 -0.90 4.23 15.62
CA TYR A 60 -2.16 4.77 16.12
C TYR A 60 -3.26 3.71 16.14
N THR A 61 -3.03 2.61 16.85
CA THR A 61 -4.15 1.88 17.43
C THR A 61 -4.56 2.65 18.68
N LYS A 62 -5.75 3.28 18.68
CA LYS A 62 -6.53 3.46 19.91
C LYS A 62 -6.99 2.08 20.40
N LYS A 63 -6.04 1.18 20.66
CA LYS A 63 -6.21 0.10 21.61
C LYS A 63 -5.36 0.53 22.78
N GLY A 64 -5.93 1.42 23.60
CA GLY A 64 -5.45 1.53 24.97
C GLY A 64 -5.48 0.12 25.51
N LYS A 65 -4.29 -0.48 25.69
CA LYS A 65 -4.16 -1.65 26.55
C LYS A 65 -4.59 -1.13 27.90
N VAL A 66 -5.85 -1.37 28.27
CA VAL A 66 -6.26 -1.28 29.66
C VAL A 66 -5.44 -2.38 30.32
N THR A 67 -4.30 -1.99 30.90
CA THR A 67 -3.52 -2.90 31.73
C THR A 67 -4.44 -3.27 32.88
N TYR A 68 -4.83 -4.54 32.94
CA TYR A 68 -5.71 -5.10 33.97
C TYR A 68 -5.25 -4.78 35.40
N SER A 69 -4.01 -4.35 35.59
CA SER A 69 -3.48 -3.84 36.86
C SER A 69 -4.29 -2.68 37.46
N ARG A 70 -4.90 -1.79 36.66
CA ARG A 70 -5.68 -0.65 37.20
C ARG A 70 -7.09 -1.04 37.66
N LEU A 71 -7.66 -2.12 37.12
CA LEU A 71 -9.00 -2.60 37.54
C LEU A 71 -8.94 -3.34 38.88
N PHE A 72 -7.82 -4.00 39.21
CA PHE A 72 -7.64 -4.67 40.50
C PHE A 72 -7.72 -3.71 41.70
N TYR A 73 -7.13 -2.51 41.59
CA TYR A 73 -7.18 -1.54 42.69
C TYR A 73 -8.59 -0.99 42.98
N ILE A 74 -9.50 -1.07 42.00
CA ILE A 74 -10.90 -0.62 42.17
C ILE A 74 -11.77 -1.78 42.67
N LEU A 75 -11.52 -3.01 42.23
CA LEU A 75 -12.33 -4.18 42.63
C LEU A 75 -12.05 -4.65 44.06
N ILE A 76 -10.81 -4.59 44.55
CA ILE A 76 -10.43 -5.03 45.90
C ILE A 76 -11.18 -4.27 47.02
N PRO A 77 -11.29 -2.92 47.01
CA PRO A 77 -12.03 -2.23 48.07
C PRO A 77 -13.54 -2.49 47.98
N ILE A 78 -14.09 -2.67 46.78
CA ILE A 78 -15.52 -2.98 46.59
C ILE A 78 -15.86 -4.37 47.13
N THR A 79 -15.05 -5.39 46.82
CA THR A 79 -15.28 -6.75 47.34
C THR A 79 -15.11 -6.83 48.86
N LEU A 80 -14.15 -6.10 49.44
CA LEU A 80 -14.01 -6.00 50.91
C LEU A 80 -15.22 -5.33 51.56
N LEU A 81 -15.79 -4.28 50.93
CA LEU A 81 -16.99 -3.61 51.44
C LEU A 81 -18.21 -4.53 51.42
N PHE A 82 -18.42 -5.26 50.32
CA PHE A 82 -19.49 -6.28 50.23
C PHE A 82 -19.27 -7.43 51.22
N PHE A 83 -18.03 -7.85 51.46
CA PHE A 83 -17.72 -8.92 52.42
C PHE A 83 -17.96 -8.47 53.87
N TYR A 84 -17.66 -7.20 54.20
CA TYR A 84 -17.96 -6.62 55.52
C TYR A 84 -19.47 -6.55 55.78
N GLU A 85 -20.26 -6.07 54.82
CA GLU A 85 -21.73 -6.08 54.88
C GLU A 85 -22.29 -7.51 55.01
N HIS A 86 -21.73 -8.48 54.26
CA HIS A 86 -22.17 -9.87 54.34
C HIS A 86 -21.90 -10.50 55.71
N LEU A 87 -20.72 -10.26 56.31
CA LEU A 87 -20.39 -10.71 57.66
C LEU A 87 -21.28 -10.07 58.74
N LYS A 88 -21.66 -8.80 58.57
CA LYS A 88 -22.59 -8.10 59.46
C LYS A 88 -24.00 -8.70 59.37
N THR A 89 -24.43 -9.07 58.16
CA THR A 89 -25.73 -9.70 57.92
C THR A 89 -25.81 -11.12 58.52
N GLN A 90 -24.72 -11.91 58.48
CA GLN A 90 -24.70 -13.24 59.10
C GLN A 90 -24.82 -13.21 60.62
N LYS A 91 -24.29 -12.18 61.31
CA LYS A 91 -24.49 -12.03 62.77
C LYS A 91 -25.92 -11.66 63.18
N SER A 92 -26.76 -11.20 62.24
CA SER A 92 -28.14 -10.78 62.52
C SER A 92 -29.19 -11.89 62.34
N ASN A 93 -28.87 -12.95 61.60
CA ASN A 93 -29.85 -13.97 61.22
C ASN A 93 -29.50 -15.32 61.82
N GLN A 94 -29.45 -15.38 63.15
CA GLN A 94 -29.64 -16.60 63.90
C GLN A 94 -30.97 -16.50 64.63
N SER A 95 -32.07 -16.78 63.92
CA SER A 95 -33.25 -17.41 64.53
C SER A 95 -34.28 -17.83 63.49
N SER A 96 -34.77 -19.05 63.74
CA SER A 96 -35.97 -19.72 63.23
C SER A 96 -35.90 -20.43 61.86
N ILE A 97 -36.35 -21.68 61.98
CA ILE A 97 -36.29 -22.86 61.12
C ILE A 97 -37.72 -23.14 60.63
N MET A 98 -37.85 -23.99 59.59
CA MET A 98 -39.05 -24.72 59.10
C MET A 98 -40.04 -23.89 58.26
N GLU A 99 -40.65 -24.37 57.17
CA GLU A 99 -40.76 -25.72 56.57
C GLU A 99 -41.14 -25.58 55.07
N GLU A 100 -41.08 -26.70 54.36
CA GLU A 100 -41.10 -26.87 52.89
C GLU A 100 -42.52 -27.00 52.29
N LYS A 101 -42.62 -26.86 50.94
CA LYS A 101 -43.55 -27.50 49.93
C LYS A 101 -44.41 -26.52 49.09
N PRO A 102 -44.97 -26.92 47.92
CA PRO A 102 -44.23 -26.99 46.65
C PRO A 102 -44.98 -26.34 45.45
N ILE A 103 -44.27 -26.34 44.32
CA ILE A 103 -44.56 -25.86 42.95
C ILE A 103 -45.91 -26.32 42.37
N TYR A 104 -46.61 -25.46 41.60
CA TYR A 104 -47.36 -25.86 40.39
C TYR A 104 -47.43 -24.77 39.29
N ASN A 105 -46.79 -25.09 38.16
CA ASN A 105 -47.10 -24.87 36.72
C ASN A 105 -48.05 -23.76 36.25
N ALA A 106 -47.59 -22.95 35.28
CA ALA A 106 -48.28 -22.73 33.99
C ALA A 106 -47.40 -21.95 32.98
N LYS A 107 -47.17 -22.56 31.81
CA LYS A 107 -46.87 -21.89 30.51
C LYS A 107 -48.20 -21.89 29.70
N PRO A 108 -48.26 -21.29 28.49
CA PRO A 108 -47.76 -20.01 27.99
C PRO A 108 -48.89 -19.25 27.23
N LYS A 109 -48.67 -18.00 26.78
CA LYS A 109 -49.39 -17.51 25.59
C LYS A 109 -48.68 -16.34 24.90
N ILE A 110 -48.45 -16.52 23.60
CA ILE A 110 -48.07 -15.49 22.63
C ILE A 110 -49.36 -14.75 22.23
N LEU A 111 -49.33 -13.43 22.09
CA LEU A 111 -50.15 -12.75 21.08
C LEU A 111 -49.51 -11.46 20.57
N SER A 112 -49.65 -11.35 19.25
CA SER A 112 -49.25 -10.35 18.28
C SER A 112 -49.74 -8.91 18.51
N SER A 113 -49.10 -8.01 17.75
CA SER A 113 -49.71 -6.91 16.98
C SER A 113 -49.90 -5.55 17.65
N ASN A 114 -49.20 -4.51 17.17
CA ASN A 114 -49.77 -3.51 16.24
C ASN A 114 -48.89 -2.25 16.10
N ASN A 115 -48.65 -1.88 14.82
CA ASN A 115 -48.75 -0.55 14.20
C ASN A 115 -48.20 0.69 14.92
N SER A 116 -47.36 1.48 14.23
CA SER A 116 -47.84 2.64 13.46
C SER A 116 -46.70 3.42 12.79
N LYS A 117 -47.00 3.89 11.57
CA LYS A 117 -46.19 4.74 10.70
C LYS A 117 -46.28 6.21 11.17
N ILE A 118 -45.20 6.97 10.99
CA ILE A 118 -45.26 8.39 10.65
C ILE A 118 -44.36 8.62 9.43
N LYS A 119 -44.92 9.29 8.42
CA LYS A 119 -44.30 9.77 7.18
C LYS A 119 -44.62 11.28 7.09
N VAL A 120 -43.95 11.98 6.16
CA VAL A 120 -44.26 13.30 5.55
C VAL A 120 -43.43 14.46 6.16
N VAL A 121 -42.71 15.34 5.43
CA VAL A 121 -42.57 15.59 3.98
C VAL A 121 -41.30 16.41 3.65
N ILE A 122 -40.99 16.43 2.35
CA ILE A 122 -39.90 17.11 1.62
C ILE A 122 -40.33 18.54 1.25
N ASP A 123 -39.40 19.49 1.17
CA ASP A 123 -39.46 20.54 0.14
C ASP A 123 -38.05 20.98 -0.30
N LYS A 124 -37.93 21.21 -1.61
CA LYS A 124 -36.85 21.81 -2.44
C LYS A 124 -37.63 22.60 -3.52
N PRO A 125 -37.06 23.44 -4.41
CA PRO A 125 -35.67 23.88 -4.61
C PRO A 125 -35.54 25.39 -4.91
N GLU A 126 -34.33 25.91 -5.17
CA GLU A 126 -34.10 26.89 -6.26
C GLU A 126 -32.61 27.10 -6.61
N VAL A 127 -32.42 27.58 -7.84
CA VAL A 127 -31.20 27.68 -8.66
C VAL A 127 -30.82 29.16 -8.82
N SER A 128 -29.54 29.50 -8.94
CA SER A 128 -29.11 30.62 -9.79
C SER A 128 -27.63 30.53 -10.18
N SER A 129 -27.38 31.03 -11.39
CA SER A 129 -26.15 31.05 -12.20
C SER A 129 -25.43 32.40 -12.14
N ASN A 130 -24.18 32.45 -12.64
CA ASN A 130 -23.50 33.49 -13.49
C ASN A 130 -21.96 33.41 -13.24
N GLN A 131 -21.09 33.19 -14.24
CA GLN A 131 -20.41 34.16 -15.17
C GLN A 131 -19.68 35.29 -14.40
N ASP A 132 -18.46 35.75 -14.68
CA ASP A 132 -17.59 35.74 -15.88
C ASP A 132 -16.18 36.29 -15.54
N ASN A 133 -15.19 35.98 -16.39
CA ASN A 133 -13.98 36.72 -16.84
C ASN A 133 -13.15 37.69 -15.94
N SER A 134 -11.81 37.47 -15.91
CA SER A 134 -10.75 38.50 -16.15
C SER A 134 -9.35 37.85 -16.26
N LYS A 135 -8.77 37.71 -17.47
CA LYS A 135 -7.56 38.43 -17.94
C LYS A 135 -6.87 39.30 -16.88
N ASP A 136 -5.59 39.06 -16.57
CA ASP A 136 -4.55 39.94 -17.10
C ASP A 136 -3.12 39.42 -16.88
N SER A 137 -2.32 39.68 -17.89
CA SER A 137 -0.88 39.52 -17.98
C SER A 137 -0.13 40.45 -17.02
N ASN A 138 0.91 39.94 -16.35
CA ASN A 138 2.05 40.79 -15.96
C ASN A 138 3.37 40.01 -16.05
N LYS A 139 4.02 40.22 -17.20
CA LYS A 139 5.40 39.87 -17.52
C LYS A 139 6.28 40.94 -16.87
N ILE A 140 6.87 40.66 -15.71
CA ILE A 140 7.94 41.48 -15.14
C ILE A 140 9.26 40.77 -15.40
N ILE A 141 9.95 41.24 -16.43
CA ILE A 141 11.39 41.03 -16.65
C ILE A 141 12.09 42.09 -15.81
N ILE A 142 12.82 41.69 -14.78
CA ILE A 142 13.87 42.52 -14.18
C ILE A 142 15.15 41.68 -14.14
N ALA A 143 16.18 42.31 -14.67
CA ALA A 143 17.49 41.76 -14.98
C ALA A 143 18.34 41.47 -13.74
N THR A 144 19.21 40.47 -13.92
CA THR A 144 20.60 40.37 -13.41
C THR A 144 20.85 40.72 -11.95
N ASN A 145 21.00 39.68 -11.14
CA ASN A 145 22.02 39.63 -10.09
C ASN A 145 22.64 38.23 -10.09
N GLU A 146 23.82 38.11 -10.71
CA GLU A 146 24.73 36.99 -10.57
C GLU A 146 25.38 37.03 -9.20
N VAL A 147 24.96 36.17 -8.27
CA VAL A 147 25.85 35.63 -7.23
C VAL A 147 25.38 34.20 -6.88
N ASN A 148 26.21 33.23 -7.27
CA ASN A 148 26.27 31.85 -6.77
C ASN A 148 24.95 31.11 -6.51
N LYS A 149 24.43 30.46 -7.55
CA LYS A 149 23.65 29.23 -7.39
C LYS A 149 24.28 28.15 -8.24
N SER A 150 24.69 27.07 -7.58
CA SER A 150 25.42 25.95 -8.14
C SER A 150 24.94 25.58 -9.54
N ILE A 151 25.91 25.36 -10.44
CA ILE A 151 25.67 24.74 -11.73
C ILE A 151 25.04 23.38 -11.43
N ILE A 152 23.71 23.31 -11.52
CA ILE A 152 22.98 22.06 -11.61
C ILE A 152 23.44 21.45 -12.94
N GLN A 153 24.48 20.60 -12.88
CA GLN A 153 24.92 19.84 -14.04
C GLN A 153 23.68 19.12 -14.58
N LYS A 154 23.26 19.51 -15.79
CA LYS A 154 22.15 18.88 -16.49
C LYS A 154 22.51 17.41 -16.65
N LYS A 155 21.84 16.53 -15.90
CA LYS A 155 22.02 15.08 -15.97
C LYS A 155 21.92 14.66 -17.44
N SER A 156 23.06 14.33 -18.03
CA SER A 156 23.16 13.99 -19.45
C SER A 156 23.08 12.49 -19.60
N ILE A 157 22.24 12.01 -20.52
CA ILE A 157 22.11 10.58 -20.78
C ILE A 157 23.43 10.07 -21.35
N PRO A 158 24.06 9.04 -20.73
CA PRO A 158 25.36 8.56 -21.18
C PRO A 158 25.26 7.89 -22.54
N LYS A 159 26.36 7.92 -23.31
CA LYS A 159 26.44 7.19 -24.59
C LYS A 159 26.33 5.69 -24.33
N TYR A 160 25.46 5.04 -25.10
CA TYR A 160 25.15 3.63 -24.93
C TYR A 160 25.04 2.90 -26.27
N LYS A 161 25.09 1.57 -26.22
CA LYS A 161 24.77 0.69 -27.34
C LYS A 161 23.88 -0.44 -26.85
N ILE A 162 22.78 -0.69 -27.57
CA ILE A 162 21.97 -1.90 -27.36
C ILE A 162 22.68 -3.03 -28.07
N GLU A 163 23.19 -4.00 -27.32
CA GLU A 163 23.90 -5.16 -27.88
C GLU A 163 22.91 -6.24 -28.31
N ARG A 164 21.82 -6.40 -27.54
CA ARG A 164 20.85 -7.47 -27.78
C ARG A 164 19.50 -7.17 -27.16
N ILE A 165 18.44 -7.64 -27.83
CA ILE A 165 17.08 -7.66 -27.30
C ILE A 165 16.59 -9.10 -27.41
N ILE A 166 16.06 -9.65 -26.32
CA ILE A 166 15.38 -10.95 -26.30
C ILE A 166 13.92 -10.70 -25.97
N GLU A 167 13.02 -11.15 -26.83
CA GLU A 167 11.61 -11.27 -26.47
C GLU A 167 11.40 -12.54 -25.63
N LEU A 168 10.87 -12.36 -24.42
CA LEU A 168 10.65 -13.44 -23.46
C LEU A 168 9.23 -13.99 -23.52
N SER A 169 8.26 -13.14 -23.89
CA SER A 169 6.86 -13.55 -24.05
C SER A 169 6.11 -12.58 -24.94
N GLU A 170 5.52 -13.11 -26.01
CA GLU A 170 4.66 -12.34 -26.90
C GLU A 170 3.35 -11.96 -26.21
N THR A 171 2.70 -12.89 -25.49
CA THR A 171 1.45 -12.67 -24.78
C THR A 171 1.55 -11.56 -23.74
N PHE A 172 2.65 -11.53 -22.98
CA PHE A 172 2.91 -10.47 -22.01
C PHE A 172 3.67 -9.29 -22.60
N LYS A 173 3.99 -9.32 -23.91
CA LYS A 173 4.87 -8.35 -24.57
C LYS A 173 6.08 -8.02 -23.71
N GLN A 174 6.79 -9.06 -23.27
CA GLN A 174 7.89 -8.97 -22.34
C GLN A 174 9.22 -9.09 -23.07
N ALA A 175 10.15 -8.19 -22.80
CA ALA A 175 11.49 -8.24 -23.37
C ALA A 175 12.58 -7.99 -22.33
N LYS A 176 13.76 -8.56 -22.61
CA LYS A 176 15.02 -8.30 -21.91
C LYS A 176 16.01 -7.63 -22.86
N ILE A 177 16.47 -6.45 -22.51
CA ILE A 177 17.35 -5.59 -23.30
C ILE A 177 18.72 -5.55 -22.62
N PHE A 178 19.78 -5.78 -23.39
CA PHE A 178 21.17 -5.80 -22.92
C PHE A 178 21.91 -4.62 -23.53
N VAL A 179 22.49 -3.79 -22.67
CA VAL A 179 23.03 -2.48 -23.06
C VAL A 179 24.43 -2.30 -22.51
N THR A 180 25.36 -1.80 -23.31
CA THR A 180 26.68 -1.36 -22.87
C THR A 180 26.72 0.17 -22.77
N VAL A 181 27.39 0.69 -21.74
CA VAL A 181 27.47 2.13 -21.44
C VAL A 181 28.92 2.61 -21.49
N ASN A 182 29.22 3.59 -22.34
CA ASN A 182 30.58 4.01 -22.67
C ASN A 182 31.28 4.84 -21.58
N SER A 183 30.54 5.42 -20.65
CA SER A 183 31.06 6.29 -19.59
C SER A 183 30.52 5.88 -18.24
N LYS A 184 31.34 5.97 -17.19
CA LYS A 184 30.86 5.87 -15.80
C LYS A 184 29.87 7.01 -15.57
N ALA A 185 28.60 6.68 -15.42
CA ALA A 185 27.52 7.61 -15.19
C ALA A 185 26.92 7.36 -13.80
N ASP A 186 26.36 8.40 -13.19
CA ASP A 186 25.69 8.26 -11.91
C ASP A 186 24.35 7.52 -12.06
N ASN A 187 23.85 6.94 -10.96
CA ASN A 187 22.63 6.14 -10.94
C ASN A 187 21.41 6.93 -11.46
N SER A 188 21.37 8.25 -11.29
CA SER A 188 20.26 9.04 -11.85
C SER A 188 20.33 9.10 -13.38
N SER A 189 21.52 9.28 -13.95
CA SER A 189 21.71 9.31 -15.41
C SER A 189 21.48 7.94 -16.05
N LEU A 190 21.88 6.86 -15.37
CA LEU A 190 21.57 5.48 -15.79
C LEU A 190 20.06 5.20 -15.75
N LYS A 191 19.36 5.70 -14.72
CA LYS A 191 17.90 5.60 -14.66
C LYS A 191 17.21 6.38 -15.79
N LEU A 192 17.68 7.59 -16.08
CA LEU A 192 17.18 8.38 -17.22
C LEU A 192 17.41 7.67 -18.56
N LEU A 193 18.57 7.02 -18.74
CA LEU A 193 18.84 6.17 -19.89
C LEU A 193 17.81 5.04 -20.00
N CYS A 194 17.55 4.31 -18.91
CA CYS A 194 16.57 3.23 -18.90
C CYS A 194 15.17 3.72 -19.27
N ASP A 195 14.76 4.90 -18.78
CA ASP A 195 13.48 5.51 -19.14
C ASP A 195 13.41 5.89 -20.63
N GLU A 196 14.50 6.36 -21.23
CA GLU A 196 14.59 6.62 -22.66
C GLU A 196 14.47 5.32 -23.48
N ILE A 197 15.24 4.29 -23.12
CA ILE A 197 15.20 2.99 -23.80
C ILE A 197 13.81 2.38 -23.70
N LYS A 198 13.16 2.42 -22.53
CA LYS A 198 11.77 1.98 -22.36
C LYS A 198 10.82 2.71 -23.30
N LYS A 199 10.91 4.04 -23.38
CA LYS A 199 10.05 4.85 -24.27
C LYS A 199 10.25 4.49 -25.75
N LYS A 200 11.50 4.28 -26.16
CA LYS A 200 11.85 3.85 -27.54
C LYS A 200 11.35 2.44 -27.86
N ASN A 201 11.16 1.60 -26.85
CA ASN A 201 10.70 0.21 -26.99
C ASN A 201 9.26 0.03 -26.45
N SER A 202 8.38 0.99 -26.78
CA SER A 202 6.99 1.03 -26.29
C SER A 202 6.12 -0.14 -26.72
N GLN A 203 6.57 -0.96 -27.67
CA GLN A 203 5.89 -2.21 -28.05
C GLN A 203 5.85 -3.23 -26.91
N PHE A 204 6.78 -3.17 -25.96
CA PHE A 204 6.83 -4.07 -24.82
C PHE A 204 6.15 -3.45 -23.60
N SER A 205 5.24 -4.20 -22.98
CA SER A 205 4.56 -3.76 -21.75
C SER A 205 5.38 -4.09 -20.49
N ASN A 206 6.24 -5.11 -20.57
CA ASN A 206 7.10 -5.56 -19.49
C ASN A 206 8.56 -5.55 -19.99
N ILE A 207 9.45 -4.80 -19.34
CA ILE A 207 10.84 -4.66 -19.81
C ILE A 207 11.80 -4.90 -18.66
N ILE A 208 12.84 -5.69 -18.93
CA ILE A 208 14.05 -5.81 -18.11
C ILE A 208 15.20 -5.22 -18.92
N ILE A 209 15.93 -4.25 -18.37
CA ILE A 209 17.11 -3.67 -19.02
C ILE A 209 18.31 -3.99 -18.14
N CYS A 210 19.29 -4.71 -18.68
CA CYS A 210 20.57 -4.96 -18.04
C CYS A 210 21.59 -4.00 -18.61
N LEU A 211 22.17 -3.17 -17.75
CA LEU A 211 23.22 -2.22 -18.09
C LEU A 211 24.58 -2.83 -17.72
N TYR A 212 25.48 -2.84 -18.68
CA TYR A 212 26.86 -3.28 -18.51
C TYR A 212 27.80 -2.13 -18.82
N ASP A 213 28.97 -2.14 -18.20
CA ASP A 213 30.03 -1.23 -18.62
C ASP A 213 30.53 -1.56 -20.03
N ASN A 214 31.16 -0.62 -20.72
CA ASN A 214 31.71 -0.84 -22.05
C ASN A 214 33.08 -1.57 -22.02
N SER A 215 33.41 -2.25 -20.92
CA SER A 215 34.63 -3.04 -20.81
C SER A 215 34.54 -4.30 -21.68
N LYS A 216 35.67 -5.00 -21.83
CA LYS A 216 35.68 -6.32 -22.50
C LYS A 216 34.72 -7.29 -21.83
N MET A 217 34.59 -7.25 -20.50
CA MET A 217 33.67 -8.11 -19.75
C MET A 217 32.22 -7.71 -19.98
N GLY A 218 31.89 -6.43 -19.82
CA GLY A 218 30.52 -5.95 -19.98
C GLY A 218 29.95 -6.19 -21.37
N LYS A 219 30.77 -6.02 -22.42
CA LYS A 219 30.41 -6.40 -23.80
C LYS A 219 30.09 -7.89 -23.92
N LYS A 220 30.94 -8.76 -23.38
CA LYS A 220 30.72 -10.22 -23.41
C LYS A 220 29.42 -10.61 -22.71
N LEU A 221 29.17 -10.03 -21.53
CA LEU A 221 27.93 -10.26 -20.78
C LEU A 221 26.69 -9.80 -21.55
N ALA A 222 26.76 -8.61 -22.16
CA ALA A 222 25.66 -8.06 -22.93
C ALA A 222 25.35 -8.89 -24.20
N ASN A 223 26.39 -9.38 -24.87
CA ASN A 223 26.27 -10.28 -26.03
C ASN A 223 25.74 -11.68 -25.64
N GLY A 224 25.91 -12.09 -24.39
CA GLY A 224 25.49 -13.40 -23.90
C GLY A 224 26.52 -14.50 -24.17
N ASP A 225 27.80 -14.15 -24.29
CA ASP A 225 28.86 -15.11 -24.56
C ASP A 225 29.07 -16.04 -23.34
N LYS A 226 29.04 -17.35 -23.58
CA LYS A 226 29.26 -18.36 -22.53
C LYS A 226 30.75 -18.56 -22.30
N TYR A 227 31.27 -18.11 -21.15
CA TYR A 227 32.67 -18.34 -20.77
C TYR A 227 32.82 -18.62 -19.27
N ASN A 228 33.81 -19.45 -18.94
CA ASN A 228 34.35 -19.58 -17.58
C ASN A 228 35.13 -18.30 -17.27
N VAL A 229 34.47 -17.33 -16.64
CA VAL A 229 35.10 -16.07 -16.22
C VAL A 229 34.85 -15.81 -14.76
N ASN A 230 35.79 -15.11 -14.14
CA ASN A 230 35.78 -14.74 -12.73
C ASN A 230 34.46 -14.04 -12.39
N ASN A 231 33.81 -14.49 -11.31
CA ASN A 231 32.56 -13.91 -10.84
C ASN A 231 32.75 -12.44 -10.43
N GLN A 232 33.90 -12.06 -9.89
CA GLN A 232 34.17 -10.66 -9.50
C GLN A 232 34.14 -9.72 -10.71
N GLU A 233 34.78 -10.09 -11.82
CA GLU A 233 34.74 -9.27 -13.05
C GLU A 233 33.32 -9.14 -13.60
N LYS A 234 32.51 -10.20 -13.48
CA LYS A 234 31.11 -10.16 -13.91
C LYS A 234 30.27 -9.23 -13.02
N GLN A 235 30.54 -9.23 -11.72
CA GLN A 235 29.88 -8.36 -10.74
C GLN A 235 30.18 -6.90 -11.04
N GLU A 236 31.44 -6.55 -11.24
CA GLU A 236 31.88 -5.19 -11.53
C GLU A 236 31.36 -4.68 -12.89
N ALA A 237 31.27 -5.57 -13.87
CA ALA A 237 30.79 -5.22 -15.20
C ALA A 237 29.26 -5.04 -15.28
N TRP A 238 28.48 -5.65 -14.38
CA TRP A 238 27.02 -5.52 -14.35
C TRP A 238 26.59 -4.33 -13.48
N ILE A 239 26.58 -3.14 -14.10
CA ILE A 239 26.45 -1.85 -13.41
C ILE A 239 25.01 -1.40 -13.13
N GLY A 240 24.00 -2.12 -13.61
CA GLY A 240 22.62 -1.77 -13.33
C GLY A 240 21.59 -2.71 -13.91
N MET A 241 20.44 -2.81 -13.25
CA MET A 241 19.29 -3.55 -13.74
C MET A 241 18.02 -2.73 -13.52
N TYR A 242 17.31 -2.46 -14.60
CA TYR A 242 16.03 -1.78 -14.57
C TYR A 242 14.92 -2.78 -14.90
N THR A 243 13.82 -2.71 -14.17
CA THR A 243 12.60 -3.46 -14.50
C THR A 243 11.42 -2.53 -14.56
N TYR A 244 10.50 -2.81 -15.47
CA TYR A 244 9.24 -2.11 -15.60
C TYR A 244 8.12 -3.07 -15.94
N ASN A 245 7.00 -2.90 -15.24
CA ASN A 245 5.72 -3.44 -15.66
C ASN A 245 4.60 -2.46 -15.28
N PRO A 246 3.40 -2.55 -15.91
CA PRO A 246 2.33 -1.58 -15.69
C PRO A 246 1.75 -1.60 -14.27
N VAL A 247 1.91 -2.70 -13.53
CA VAL A 247 1.30 -2.90 -12.20
C VAL A 247 2.20 -2.39 -11.08
N GLU A 248 3.48 -2.73 -11.12
CA GLU A 248 4.47 -2.40 -10.09
C GLU A 248 5.19 -1.09 -10.39
N GLY A 249 5.25 -0.69 -11.65
CA GLY A 249 5.97 0.49 -12.12
C GLY A 249 7.44 0.20 -12.40
N ALA A 250 8.25 1.25 -12.38
CA ALA A 250 9.68 1.20 -12.63
C ALA A 250 10.47 0.90 -11.35
N TYR A 251 11.44 -0.01 -11.45
CA TYR A 251 12.43 -0.27 -10.42
C TYR A 251 13.84 -0.25 -11.04
N PHE A 252 14.80 0.31 -10.32
CA PHE A 252 16.21 0.36 -10.72
C PHE A 252 17.06 -0.20 -9.58
N ASP A 253 17.87 -1.19 -9.92
CA ASP A 253 18.90 -1.79 -9.08
C ASP A 253 20.26 -1.29 -9.56
N ASP A 254 21.01 -0.64 -8.68
CA ASP A 254 22.34 -0.10 -8.94
C ASP A 254 23.47 -1.08 -8.60
N ASN A 255 23.15 -2.27 -8.06
CA ASN A 255 24.13 -3.30 -7.77
C ASN A 255 23.60 -4.72 -8.04
N PRO A 256 23.21 -5.03 -9.29
CA PRO A 256 22.71 -6.36 -9.63
C PRO A 256 23.82 -7.44 -9.63
N GLY A 257 25.10 -7.04 -9.63
CA GLY A 257 26.22 -7.97 -9.46
C GLY A 257 26.10 -8.82 -8.19
N GLY A 258 25.48 -8.31 -7.12
CA GLY A 258 25.26 -9.04 -5.87
C GLY A 258 24.55 -10.40 -6.04
N TYR A 259 23.81 -10.61 -7.14
CA TYR A 259 23.16 -11.89 -7.43
C TYR A 259 24.13 -12.99 -7.89
N LEU A 260 25.34 -12.65 -8.33
CA LEU A 260 26.29 -13.59 -8.96
C LEU A 260 27.18 -14.36 -7.96
N GLY A 261 26.96 -14.23 -6.65
CA GLY A 261 27.77 -14.89 -5.60
C GLY A 261 26.96 -15.61 -4.53
N ALA A 262 25.66 -15.80 -4.71
CA ALA A 262 24.75 -16.37 -3.71
C ALA A 262 24.63 -17.91 -3.75
N TYR A 263 25.44 -18.61 -4.55
CA TYR A 263 25.41 -20.07 -4.70
C TYR A 263 26.82 -20.64 -4.90
#